data_AF-A0A955Z1F3-F1
#
_entry.id   AF-A0A955Z1F3-F1
#
_cell.length_a   1.000
_cell.length_b   1.000
_cell.length_c   1.000
_cell.angle_alpha   90.00
_cell.angle_beta   90.00
_cell.angle_gamma   90.00
#
_symmetry.space_group_name_H-M   'P 1'
#
loop_
_entity.id
_entity.type
_entity.pdbx_description
1 polymer ?
#
loop_
_entity_poly.entity_id
_entity_poly.type
_entity_poly.pdbx_seq_one_letter_code
_entity_poly.pdbx_strand_id
1 'polypeptide(L)'
;MQAAWWMLGALAVLAIGYRYYSAFIAAKVLCLDDARETPAHTHNDGQNFHPTRKVVLFGHHFAAITGAGPLIGPVLAAQFGFLPGYLWILFGVVLGGAVHDFVILVASTRRNGRSLA
;
A
#
# COMPACT_ATOMS: atom_id res chain seq x y z
N MET A 1 19.92 1.42 -22.65
CA MET A 1 19.45 0.02 -22.73
C MET A 1 19.49 -0.71 -21.39
N GLN A 2 20.54 -0.59 -20.55
CA GLN A 2 20.61 -1.32 -19.26
C GLN A 2 19.54 -0.91 -18.24
N ALA A 3 19.19 0.38 -18.15
CA ALA A 3 18.14 0.87 -17.24
C ALA A 3 16.75 0.24 -17.51
N ALA A 4 16.45 -0.09 -18.77
CA ALA A 4 15.18 -0.71 -19.13
C ALA A 4 15.03 -2.11 -18.50
N TRP A 5 16.11 -2.88 -18.40
CA TRP A 5 16.09 -4.19 -17.76
C TRP A 5 15.82 -4.09 -16.25
N TRP A 6 16.43 -3.12 -15.58
CA TRP A 6 16.16 -2.85 -14.16
C TRP A 6 14.71 -2.40 -13.92
N MET A 7 14.14 -1.58 -14.81
CA MET A 7 12.73 -1.21 -14.74
C MET A 7 11.79 -2.40 -14.97
N LEU A 8 12.07 -3.21 -15.99
CA LEU A 8 11.24 -4.39 -16.30
C LEU A 8 11.29 -5.42 -15.17
N GLY A 9 12.47 -5.65 -14.58
CA GLY A 9 12.63 -6.51 -13.40
C GLY A 9 11.83 -5.98 -12.21
N ALA A 10 11.88 -4.67 -11.96
CA ALA A 10 11.11 -4.01 -10.91
C ALA A 10 9.60 -4.19 -11.12
N LEU A 11 9.10 -3.93 -12.33
CA LEU A 11 7.70 -4.11 -12.69
C LEU A 11 7.25 -5.56 -12.53
N ALA A 12 8.09 -6.53 -12.92
CA ALA A 12 7.79 -7.95 -12.75
C ALA A 12 7.65 -8.33 -11.26
N VAL A 13 8.58 -7.89 -10.41
CA VAL A 13 8.50 -8.14 -8.95
C VAL A 13 7.25 -7.51 -8.35
N LEU A 14 6.95 -6.25 -8.69
CA LEU A 14 5.76 -5.56 -8.20
C LEU A 14 4.47 -6.23 -8.69
N ALA A 15 4.42 -6.67 -9.95
CA ALA A 15 3.26 -7.37 -10.51
C ALA A 15 3.03 -8.73 -9.83
N ILE A 16 4.10 -9.51 -9.58
CA ILE A 16 4.02 -10.79 -8.87
C ILE A 16 3.58 -10.56 -7.41
N GLY A 17 4.18 -9.59 -6.72
CA GLY A 17 3.81 -9.22 -5.36
C GLY A 17 2.35 -8.79 -5.27
N TYR A 18 1.90 -7.93 -6.19
CA TYR A 18 0.50 -7.52 -6.28
C TYR A 18 -0.43 -8.70 -6.56
N ARG A 19 -0.09 -9.60 -7.48
CA ARG A 19 -1.00 -10.70 -7.87
C ARG A 19 -1.13 -11.77 -6.80
N TYR A 20 -0.02 -12.23 -6.24
CA TYR A 20 0.00 -13.41 -5.37
C TYR A 20 0.08 -13.05 -3.90
N TYR A 21 1.00 -12.16 -3.54
CA TYR A 21 1.23 -11.83 -2.14
C TYR A 21 0.10 -10.97 -1.58
N SER A 22 -0.37 -9.95 -2.31
CA SER A 22 -1.53 -9.15 -1.84
C SER A 22 -2.80 -10.01 -1.70
N ALA A 23 -3.02 -10.97 -2.62
CA ALA A 23 -4.14 -11.90 -2.55
C ALA A 23 -4.04 -12.83 -1.34
N PHE A 24 -2.84 -13.34 -1.03
CA PHE A 24 -2.59 -14.12 0.17
C PHE A 24 -2.88 -13.31 1.44
N ILE A 25 -2.37 -12.08 1.53
CA ILE A 25 -2.62 -11.21 2.68
C ILE A 25 -4.12 -10.91 2.82
N ALA A 26 -4.81 -10.57 1.73
CA ALA A 26 -6.24 -10.28 1.73
C ALA A 26 -7.09 -11.48 2.18
N ALA A 27 -6.80 -12.68 1.66
CA ALA A 27 -7.63 -13.87 1.88
C ALA A 27 -7.29 -14.63 3.17
N LYS A 28 -6.02 -14.69 3.57
CA LYS A 28 -5.56 -15.54 4.69
C LYS A 28 -5.15 -14.77 5.94
N VAL A 29 -4.60 -13.57 5.79
CA VAL A 29 -4.13 -12.77 6.94
C VAL A 29 -5.21 -11.84 7.43
N LEU A 30 -5.75 -11.03 6.52
CA LEU A 30 -6.80 -10.07 6.85
C LEU A 30 -8.18 -10.69 6.81
N CYS A 31 -8.39 -11.76 6.04
CA CYS A 31 -9.70 -12.40 5.85
C CYS A 31 -10.76 -11.35 5.51
N LEU A 32 -10.57 -10.64 4.38
CA LEU A 32 -11.52 -9.65 3.91
C LEU A 32 -12.88 -10.29 3.62
N ASP A 33 -13.93 -9.57 3.98
CA ASP A 33 -15.32 -9.97 3.79
C ASP A 33 -16.02 -8.87 3.01
N ASP A 34 -16.48 -9.21 1.80
CA ASP A 34 -17.18 -8.29 0.90
C ASP A 34 -18.58 -7.92 1.41
N ALA A 35 -19.16 -8.70 2.34
CA ALA A 35 -20.45 -8.39 2.95
C ALA A 35 -20.33 -7.33 4.07
N ARG A 36 -19.11 -6.98 4.50
CA ARG A 36 -18.89 -5.99 5.54
C ARG A 36 -19.01 -4.58 4.98
N GLU A 37 -20.07 -3.88 5.37
CA GLU A 37 -20.23 -2.46 5.03
C GLU A 37 -19.11 -1.62 5.62
N THR A 38 -18.63 -0.65 4.84
CA THR A 38 -17.58 0.26 5.30
C THR A 38 -18.18 1.39 6.15
N PRO A 39 -17.40 2.00 7.05
CA PRO A 39 -17.86 3.10 7.89
C PRO A 39 -18.43 4.29 7.10
N ALA A 40 -17.99 4.48 5.85
CA ALA A 40 -18.51 5.50 4.95
C ALA A 40 -20.01 5.32 4.63
N HIS A 41 -20.50 4.07 4.64
CA HIS A 41 -21.92 3.78 4.42
C HIS A 41 -22.71 3.75 5.74
N THR A 42 -22.13 3.23 6.82
CA THR A 42 -22.85 3.07 8.10
C THR A 42 -22.91 4.35 8.94
N HIS A 43 -21.92 5.24 8.83
CA HIS A 43 -21.83 6.49 9.61
C HIS A 43 -21.95 7.74 8.72
N ASN A 44 -22.66 7.65 7.59
CA ASN A 44 -22.74 8.69 6.56
C ASN A 44 -23.24 10.05 7.11
N ASP A 45 -22.31 10.88 7.58
CA ASP A 45 -22.57 12.15 8.27
C ASP A 45 -22.48 13.36 7.32
N GLY A 46 -22.11 13.12 6.05
CA GLY A 46 -21.93 14.16 5.05
C GLY A 46 -20.71 15.07 5.25
N GLN A 47 -19.87 14.80 6.25
CA GLN A 47 -18.64 15.55 6.54
C GLN A 47 -17.41 14.65 6.57
N ASN A 48 -17.34 13.70 7.52
CA ASN A 48 -16.19 12.83 7.73
C ASN A 48 -16.35 11.47 7.04
N PHE A 49 -17.59 10.98 6.94
CA PHE A 49 -17.93 9.70 6.35
C PHE A 49 -18.89 9.96 5.19
N HIS A 50 -18.35 9.89 3.96
CA HIS A 50 -19.14 10.05 2.75
C HIS A 50 -18.74 9.01 1.69
N PRO A 51 -19.69 8.23 1.14
CA PRO A 51 -19.42 7.28 0.07
C PRO A 51 -18.81 7.99 -1.15
N THR A 52 -17.57 7.65 -1.47
CA THR A 52 -16.81 8.30 -2.54
C THR A 52 -16.43 7.30 -3.63
N ARG A 53 -16.29 7.78 -4.87
CA ARG A 53 -15.85 6.93 -5.98
C ARG A 53 -14.47 6.35 -5.70
N LYS A 54 -14.30 5.05 -5.98
CA LYS A 54 -13.04 4.30 -5.74
C LYS A 54 -11.81 4.97 -6.36
N VAL A 55 -11.94 5.62 -7.52
CA VAL A 55 -10.85 6.33 -8.20
C VAL A 55 -10.36 7.55 -7.41
N VAL A 56 -11.29 8.30 -6.80
CA VAL A 56 -10.95 9.47 -5.98
C VAL A 56 -10.28 9.03 -4.68
N LEU A 57 -10.79 7.96 -4.06
CA LEU A 57 -10.20 7.35 -2.87
C LEU A 57 -8.77 6.84 -3.17
N PHE A 58 -8.59 6.18 -4.30
CA PHE A 58 -7.27 5.75 -4.78
C PHE A 58 -6.31 6.94 -4.93
N GLY A 59 -6.75 8.05 -5.53
CA GLY A 59 -5.94 9.25 -5.68
C GLY A 59 -5.47 9.84 -4.34
N HIS A 60 -6.37 9.90 -3.34
CA HIS A 60 -6.02 10.37 -2.00
C HIS A 60 -5.02 9.45 -1.31
N HIS A 61 -5.25 8.13 -1.35
CA HIS A 61 -4.30 7.16 -0.79
C HIS A 61 -2.95 7.19 -1.50
N PHE A 62 -2.95 7.28 -2.82
CA PHE A 62 -1.74 7.39 -3.62
C PHE A 62 -0.93 8.62 -3.20
N ALA A 63 -1.56 9.80 -3.18
CA ALA A 63 -0.91 11.04 -2.79
C ALA A 63 -0.33 10.98 -1.36
N ALA A 64 -1.08 10.41 -0.41
CA ALA A 64 -0.64 10.24 0.98
C ALA A 64 0.61 9.34 1.09
N ILE A 65 0.67 8.24 0.35
CA ILE A 65 1.79 7.28 0.39
C ILE A 65 3.01 7.84 -0.34
N THR A 66 2.82 8.43 -1.53
CA THR A 66 3.93 8.94 -2.35
C THR A 66 4.62 10.17 -1.74
N GLY A 67 3.98 10.87 -0.81
CA GLY A 67 4.57 12.05 -0.17
C GLY A 67 5.73 11.73 0.78
N ALA A 68 5.59 10.72 1.63
CA ALA A 68 6.57 10.41 2.69
C ALA A 68 7.52 9.24 2.35
N GLY A 69 7.05 8.25 1.58
CA GLY A 69 7.79 7.00 1.30
C GLY A 69 9.13 7.13 0.54
N PRO A 70 9.27 8.00 -0.48
CA PRO A 70 10.48 8.01 -1.31
C PRO A 70 11.70 8.70 -0.70
N LEU A 71 11.59 9.35 0.47
CA LEU A 71 12.64 10.26 0.93
C LEU A 71 13.72 9.59 1.78
N ILE A 72 13.35 8.78 2.77
CA ILE A 72 14.31 8.30 3.78
C ILE A 72 14.90 6.93 3.42
N GLY A 73 14.06 5.97 3.00
CA GLY A 73 14.48 4.60 2.71
C GLY A 73 15.51 4.47 1.57
N PRO A 74 15.26 5.06 0.38
CA PRO A 74 16.21 5.04 -0.72
C PRO A 74 17.54 5.73 -0.41
N VAL A 75 17.51 6.83 0.36
CA VAL A 75 18.72 7.59 0.73
C VAL A 75 19.59 6.80 1.70
N LEU A 76 19.00 6.12 2.68
CA LEU A 76 19.74 5.23 3.58
C LEU A 76 20.31 4.02 2.83
N ALA A 77 19.53 3.43 1.93
CA ALA A 77 19.96 2.24 1.20
C ALA A 77 21.02 2.53 0.12
N ALA A 78 20.99 3.74 -0.48
CA ALA A 78 21.99 4.19 -1.44
C ALA A 78 23.41 4.31 -0.83
N GLN A 79 23.52 4.53 0.48
CA GLN A 79 24.81 4.54 1.18
C GLN A 79 25.53 3.18 1.12
N PHE A 80 24.78 2.09 0.93
CA PHE A 80 25.31 0.73 0.77
C PHE A 80 25.52 0.35 -0.71
N GLY A 81 25.32 1.29 -1.63
CA GLY A 81 25.49 1.11 -3.08
C GLY A 81 24.19 0.87 -3.84
N PHE A 82 24.28 0.86 -5.17
CA PHE A 82 23.13 0.79 -6.07
C PHE A 82 22.32 -0.50 -5.92
N LEU A 83 22.97 -1.66 -5.96
CA LEU A 83 22.27 -2.94 -5.96
C LEU A 83 21.56 -3.24 -4.61
N PRO A 84 22.19 -3.05 -3.44
CA PRO A 84 21.50 -3.17 -2.16
C PRO A 84 20.35 -2.18 -2.03
N GLY A 85 20.53 -0.93 -2.49
CA GLY A 85 19.46 0.07 -2.53
C GLY A 85 18.27 -0.33 -3.39
N TYR A 86 18.54 -0.82 -4.60
CA TYR A 86 17.51 -1.28 -5.52
C TYR A 86 16.71 -2.47 -4.96
N LEU A 87 17.39 -3.47 -4.39
CA LEU A 87 16.73 -4.63 -3.78
C LEU A 87 15.92 -4.23 -2.54
N TRP A 88 16.45 -3.34 -1.71
CA TRP A 88 15.74 -2.83 -0.53
C TRP A 88 14.44 -2.12 -0.92
N ILE A 89 14.48 -1.25 -1.94
CA ILE A 89 13.29 -0.56 -2.41
C ILE A 89 12.26 -1.56 -2.93
N LEU A 90 12.68 -2.55 -3.73
CA LEU A 90 11.75 -3.51 -4.33
C LEU A 90 11.13 -4.46 -3.30
N PHE A 91 11.97 -5.19 -2.57
CA PHE A 91 11.49 -6.19 -1.63
C PHE A 91 10.92 -5.55 -0.37
N GLY A 92 11.50 -4.43 0.09
CA GLY A 92 10.99 -3.68 1.24
C GLY A 92 9.59 -3.12 0.99
N VAL A 93 9.31 -2.59 -0.21
CA VAL A 93 7.95 -2.16 -0.58
C VAL A 93 6.98 -3.34 -0.60
N VAL A 94 7.33 -4.46 -1.24
CA VAL A 94 6.41 -5.59 -1.38
C VAL A 94 6.12 -6.29 -0.06
N LEU A 95 7.17 -6.57 0.73
CA LEU A 95 7.06 -7.39 1.94
C LEU A 95 6.67 -6.57 3.17
N GLY A 96 7.13 -5.32 3.25
CA GLY A 96 6.94 -4.44 4.39
C GLY A 96 5.94 -3.33 4.11
N GLY A 97 6.32 -2.35 3.29
CA GLY A 97 5.57 -1.10 3.12
C GLY A 97 4.12 -1.31 2.68
N ALA A 98 3.91 -2.02 1.59
CA ALA A 98 2.57 -2.28 1.05
C ALA A 98 1.72 -3.12 2.01
N VAL A 99 2.32 -4.08 2.74
CA VAL A 99 1.61 -4.88 3.74
C VAL A 99 1.22 -4.02 4.92
N HIS A 100 2.14 -3.20 5.43
CA HIS A 100 1.91 -2.29 6.54
C HIS A 100 0.73 -1.34 6.24
N ASP A 101 0.78 -0.65 5.10
CA ASP A 101 -0.28 0.30 4.73
C ASP A 101 -1.63 -0.40 4.54
N PHE A 102 -1.63 -1.60 3.95
CA PHE A 102 -2.85 -2.38 3.78
C PHE A 102 -3.43 -2.87 5.11
N VAL A 103 -2.60 -3.36 6.02
CA VAL A 103 -3.01 -3.82 7.36
C VAL A 103 -3.57 -2.66 8.17
N ILE A 104 -2.88 -1.51 8.19
CA ILE A 104 -3.30 -0.30 8.91
C ILE A 104 -4.64 0.23 8.37
N LEU A 105 -4.81 0.27 7.05
CA LEU A 105 -6.07 0.68 6.42
C LEU A 105 -7.24 -0.22 6.82
N VAL A 106 -7.05 -1.53 6.76
CA VAL A 106 -8.10 -2.50 7.12
C VAL A 106 -8.40 -2.45 8.61
N ALA A 107 -7.38 -2.33 9.46
CA ALA A 107 -7.55 -2.19 10.90
C ALA A 107 -8.33 -0.93 11.27
N SER A 108 -8.00 0.22 10.66
CA SER A 108 -8.73 1.48 10.86
C SER A 108 -10.19 1.36 10.40
N THR A 109 -10.42 0.78 9.22
CA THR A 109 -11.77 0.55 8.67
C THR A 109 -12.62 -0.31 9.62
N ARG A 110 -12.03 -1.34 10.24
CA ARG A 110 -12.70 -2.19 11.24
C ARG A 110 -13.01 -1.48 12.55
N ARG A 111 -12.26 -0.41 12.89
CA ARG A 111 -12.48 0.46 14.05
C ARG A 111 -13.29 1.72 13.71
N ASN A 112 -14.22 1.63 12.75
CA ASN A 112 -15.07 2.74 12.32
C ASN A 112 -14.29 3.96 11.79
N GLY A 113 -13.17 3.72 11.09
CA GLY A 113 -12.36 4.79 10.49
C GLY A 113 -11.59 5.64 11.49
N ARG A 114 -11.47 5.19 12.75
CA ARG A 114 -10.67 5.89 13.76
C ARG A 114 -9.17 5.76 13.45
N SER A 115 -8.42 6.79 13.82
CA SER A 115 -6.96 6.73 13.88
C SER A 115 -6.52 5.62 14.83
N LEU A 116 -5.38 4.99 14.53
CA LEU A 116 -4.74 4.00 15.40
C LEU A 116 -3.73 4.62 16.38
N ALA A 117 -3.57 5.96 16.33
CA ALA A 117 -2.79 6.75 17.28
C ALA A 117 -3.60 7.11 18.52
#